data_AF-A0A1Y1L424-F1
#
_entry.id   AF-A0A1Y1L424-F1
#
_cell.length_a   1.000
_cell.length_b   1.000
_cell.length_c   1.000
_cell.angle_alpha   90.00
_cell.angle_beta   90.00
_cell.angle_gamma   90.00
#
_symmetry.space_group_name_H-M   'P 1'
#
loop_
_entity.id
_entity.type
_entity.pdbx_description
1 polymer ?
#
loop_
_entity_poly.entity_id
_entity_poly.type
_entity_poly.pdbx_seq_one_letter_code
_entity_poly.pdbx_strand_id
1 'polypeptide(L)'
;FGVMSRFYVSPLNSLRENFFMGGIMFSCVYDRKTRDVFAAGGRYDHLIKEQRPKIGGYFEERHAVGFSLAWERLARVPNKSGSKTFLKKQESDSNTMFPGRRCDVLVASFDAAILRSTGIEVLQLLWDHDISAEMAKDARSPEDLLSKHRDENYSWIIVIKPEAMLKIKTMSRKDVQDVDIPLGQLMAWLRPELKERDSRALAKLRGNVSHGSESSGTHNSDRNQDQDVKVLVAGTKSKKFNRRTVVDQAQVSASNLMRSYLDGPILAIETTDQVMDLLRETRLSEHESWKSVEHAVTMTEKKYVRELHAQLDTWRSTYEMKNISKHAFIYNFRTGTCVYYDLSA
;
A
#
# COMPACT_ATOMS: atom_id res chain seq x y z
N PHE A 1 -15.36 -6.28 -19.25
CA PHE A 1 -14.36 -7.10 -18.54
C PHE A 1 -13.11 -6.36 -18.09
N GLY A 2 -12.86 -5.08 -18.43
CA GLY A 2 -11.97 -4.18 -17.67
C GLY A 2 -10.54 -4.67 -17.41
N VAL A 3 -10.03 -5.62 -18.19
CA VAL A 3 -8.70 -6.19 -17.98
C VAL A 3 -7.66 -5.16 -18.44
N MET A 4 -6.97 -4.58 -17.47
CA MET A 4 -5.94 -3.55 -17.67
C MET A 4 -4.57 -4.15 -18.07
N SER A 5 -4.44 -5.47 -18.10
CA SER A 5 -3.18 -6.16 -18.37
C SER A 5 -2.87 -6.25 -19.85
N ARG A 6 -1.59 -6.04 -20.21
CA ARG A 6 -1.12 -6.17 -21.60
C ARG A 6 -1.19 -7.63 -22.05
N PHE A 7 -1.76 -7.87 -23.23
CA PHE A 7 -1.78 -9.18 -23.89
C PHE A 7 -0.75 -9.21 -25.01
N TYR A 8 0.05 -10.28 -25.06
CA TYR A 8 0.99 -10.53 -26.14
C TYR A 8 0.62 -11.84 -26.83
N VAL A 9 0.46 -11.79 -28.15
CA VAL A 9 0.29 -12.99 -28.97
C VAL A 9 1.68 -13.52 -29.30
N SER A 10 2.00 -14.71 -28.78
CA SER A 10 3.28 -15.38 -29.02
C SER A 10 3.02 -16.74 -29.68
N PRO A 11 3.08 -16.83 -31.03
CA PRO A 11 2.79 -18.06 -31.75
C PRO A 11 3.70 -19.24 -31.40
N LEU A 12 4.90 -18.95 -30.87
CA LEU A 12 5.90 -19.95 -30.50
C LEU A 12 5.84 -20.38 -29.02
N ASN A 13 4.88 -19.87 -28.25
CA ASN A 13 4.73 -20.24 -26.85
C ASN A 13 4.00 -21.59 -26.74
N SER A 14 4.76 -22.66 -26.47
CA SER A 14 4.23 -24.01 -26.29
C SER A 14 4.53 -24.53 -24.88
N LEU A 15 3.55 -24.42 -23.98
CA LEU A 15 3.56 -25.03 -22.65
C LEU A 15 2.61 -26.23 -22.64
N ARG A 16 3.16 -27.45 -22.66
CA ARG A 16 2.37 -28.71 -22.67
C ARG A 16 1.27 -28.71 -23.74
N GLU A 17 1.65 -28.44 -25.00
CA GLU A 17 0.72 -28.31 -26.13
C GLU A 17 -0.30 -29.45 -26.28
N ASN A 18 0.10 -30.69 -25.95
CA ASN A 18 -0.76 -31.86 -26.03
C ASN A 18 -2.09 -31.67 -25.29
N PHE A 19 -2.10 -30.89 -24.19
CA PHE A 19 -3.31 -30.64 -23.42
C PHE A 19 -4.25 -29.65 -24.09
N PHE A 20 -3.71 -28.71 -24.86
CA PHE A 20 -4.42 -27.57 -25.42
C PHE A 20 -4.63 -27.68 -26.94
N MET A 21 -4.42 -28.86 -27.52
CA MET A 21 -4.60 -29.08 -28.96
C MET A 21 -6.00 -28.67 -29.43
N GLY A 22 -6.05 -27.86 -30.49
CA GLY A 22 -7.30 -27.30 -31.04
C GLY A 22 -7.91 -26.17 -30.20
N GLY A 23 -7.23 -25.72 -29.14
CA GLY A 23 -7.67 -24.65 -28.24
C GLY A 23 -6.69 -23.47 -28.16
N ILE A 24 -7.04 -22.48 -27.33
CA ILE A 24 -6.16 -21.35 -27.00
C ILE A 24 -5.39 -21.70 -25.72
N MET A 25 -4.10 -21.40 -25.70
CA MET A 25 -3.25 -21.43 -24.51
C MET A 25 -2.83 -20.00 -24.14
N PHE A 26 -2.71 -19.72 -22.86
CA PHE A 26 -2.11 -18.51 -22.33
C PHE A 26 -1.14 -18.83 -21.19
N SER A 27 -0.17 -17.95 -20.99
CA SER A 27 0.67 -17.95 -19.81
C SER A 27 0.82 -16.53 -19.26
N CYS A 28 0.84 -16.43 -17.94
CA CYS A 28 1.12 -15.20 -17.22
C CYS A 28 2.57 -15.25 -16.76
N VAL A 29 3.33 -14.26 -17.18
CA VAL A 29 4.79 -14.22 -17.02
C VAL A 29 5.17 -12.95 -16.25
N TYR A 30 6.10 -13.09 -15.30
CA TYR A 30 6.85 -11.96 -14.78
C TYR A 30 7.95 -11.59 -15.77
N ASP A 31 7.81 -10.45 -16.43
CA ASP A 31 8.77 -9.94 -17.40
C ASP A 31 9.86 -9.12 -16.70
N ARG A 32 10.78 -9.84 -16.02
CA ARG A 32 12.01 -9.29 -15.41
C ARG A 32 13.25 -9.77 -16.18
N LYS A 33 14.46 -9.66 -15.60
CA LYS A 33 15.73 -10.20 -16.17
C LYS A 33 15.63 -11.66 -16.64
N THR A 34 14.77 -12.45 -15.99
CA THR A 34 14.38 -13.79 -16.43
C THR A 34 12.86 -13.85 -16.53
N ARG A 35 12.34 -14.35 -17.66
CA ARG A 35 10.91 -14.60 -17.84
C ARG A 35 10.50 -15.78 -16.98
N ASP A 36 9.67 -15.53 -15.97
CA ASP A 36 9.17 -16.59 -15.09
C ASP A 36 7.65 -16.74 -15.19
N VAL A 37 7.19 -17.95 -15.50
CA VAL A 37 5.76 -18.26 -15.66
C VAL A 37 5.16 -18.54 -14.28
N PHE A 38 4.18 -17.74 -13.85
CA PHE A 38 3.51 -17.93 -12.56
C PHE A 38 2.08 -18.47 -12.71
N ALA A 39 1.48 -18.34 -13.89
CA ALA A 39 0.25 -19.03 -14.22
C ALA A 39 0.27 -19.47 -15.69
N ALA A 40 -0.39 -20.58 -16.00
CA ALA A 40 -0.58 -21.04 -17.37
C ALA A 40 -1.91 -21.77 -17.47
N GLY A 41 -2.59 -21.61 -18.59
CA GLY A 41 -3.91 -22.17 -18.79
C GLY A 41 -4.33 -22.12 -20.24
N GLY A 42 -5.55 -22.54 -20.47
CA GLY A 42 -6.09 -22.62 -21.81
C GLY A 42 -7.31 -23.52 -21.89
N ARG A 43 -7.76 -23.73 -23.11
CA ARG A 43 -8.84 -24.64 -23.46
C ARG A 43 -8.28 -26.03 -23.74
N TYR A 44 -8.72 -27.05 -22.99
CA TYR A 44 -8.14 -28.40 -22.99
C TYR A 44 -9.14 -29.51 -23.34
N ASP A 45 -10.02 -29.22 -24.30
CA ASP A 45 -11.04 -30.16 -24.79
C ASP A 45 -10.43 -31.49 -25.27
N HIS A 46 -9.26 -31.42 -25.92
CA HIS A 46 -8.56 -32.59 -26.45
C HIS A 46 -8.14 -33.56 -25.34
N LEU A 47 -7.59 -33.04 -24.23
CA LEU A 47 -7.20 -33.86 -23.08
C LEU A 47 -8.40 -34.63 -22.52
N ILE A 48 -9.58 -33.99 -22.44
CA ILE A 48 -10.79 -34.66 -21.98
C ILE A 48 -11.18 -35.79 -22.94
N LYS A 49 -11.06 -35.57 -24.26
CA LYS A 49 -11.38 -36.58 -25.28
C LYS A 49 -10.44 -37.79 -25.23
N GLU A 50 -9.14 -37.57 -25.07
CA GLU A 50 -8.14 -38.64 -25.00
C GLU A 50 -8.33 -39.55 -23.78
N GLN A 51 -8.69 -38.96 -22.63
CA GLN A 51 -8.84 -39.70 -21.37
C GLN A 51 -10.22 -40.36 -21.23
N ARG A 52 -11.09 -40.31 -22.25
CA ARG A 52 -12.40 -40.98 -22.19
C ARG A 52 -12.26 -42.49 -22.33
N PRO A 53 -12.97 -43.29 -21.51
CA PRO A 53 -13.12 -44.72 -21.75
C PRO A 53 -13.75 -44.98 -23.12
N LYS A 54 -13.15 -45.87 -23.93
CA LYS A 54 -13.65 -46.25 -25.27
C LYS A 54 -14.82 -47.24 -25.23
N ILE A 55 -15.53 -47.34 -24.10
CA ILE A 55 -16.62 -48.30 -23.91
C ILE A 55 -17.90 -47.68 -24.48
N GLY A 56 -18.54 -48.39 -25.40
CA GLY A 56 -19.56 -47.88 -26.32
C GLY A 56 -20.69 -47.10 -25.65
N GLY A 57 -20.77 -45.82 -25.98
CA GLY A 57 -21.84 -44.90 -25.61
C GLY A 57 -21.73 -43.62 -26.43
N TYR A 58 -22.87 -43.00 -26.74
CA TYR A 58 -22.90 -41.66 -27.33
C TYR A 58 -22.54 -40.67 -26.23
N PHE A 59 -21.38 -40.03 -26.33
CA PHE A 59 -20.94 -39.03 -25.36
C PHE A 59 -20.99 -37.64 -25.98
N GLU A 60 -21.66 -36.71 -25.31
CA GLU A 60 -21.63 -35.30 -25.69
C GLU A 60 -20.20 -34.73 -25.63
N GLU A 61 -19.93 -33.78 -26.53
CA GLU A 61 -18.67 -33.07 -26.53
C GLU A 61 -18.56 -32.21 -25.27
N ARG A 62 -17.44 -32.32 -24.55
CA ARG A 62 -17.20 -31.51 -23.34
C ARG A 62 -16.12 -30.50 -23.66
N HIS A 63 -16.44 -29.25 -23.40
CA HIS A 63 -15.51 -28.14 -23.52
C HIS A 63 -15.05 -27.71 -22.14
N ALA A 64 -13.75 -27.50 -21.98
CA ALA A 64 -13.19 -27.10 -20.70
C ALA A 64 -12.08 -26.08 -20.88
N VAL A 65 -12.10 -25.11 -19.98
CA VAL A 65 -11.09 -24.06 -19.85
C VAL A 65 -10.66 -23.97 -18.40
N GLY A 66 -9.41 -23.61 -18.18
CA GLY A 66 -8.87 -23.52 -16.84
C GLY A 66 -7.42 -23.11 -16.89
N PHE A 67 -6.87 -22.86 -15.71
CA PHE A 67 -5.49 -22.47 -15.54
C PHE A 67 -4.95 -22.99 -14.22
N SER A 68 -3.64 -23.13 -14.17
CA SER A 68 -2.89 -23.43 -12.98
C SER A 68 -2.18 -22.18 -12.51
N LEU A 69 -2.32 -21.85 -11.23
CA LEU A 69 -1.58 -20.78 -10.56
C LEU A 69 -0.49 -21.40 -9.69
N ALA A 70 0.77 -21.06 -9.94
CA ALA A 70 1.89 -21.45 -9.09
C ALA A 70 1.91 -20.60 -7.81
N TRP A 71 0.88 -20.77 -6.96
CA TRP A 71 0.66 -19.96 -5.77
C TRP A 71 1.85 -20.01 -4.80
N GLU A 72 2.56 -21.13 -4.76
CA GLU A 72 3.81 -21.33 -4.00
C GLU A 72 4.91 -20.32 -4.38
N ARG A 73 4.93 -19.85 -5.64
CA ARG A 73 5.87 -18.80 -6.09
C ARG A 73 5.44 -17.41 -5.62
N LEU A 74 4.13 -17.18 -5.49
CA LEU A 74 3.55 -15.94 -4.94
C LEU A 74 3.66 -15.90 -3.41
N ALA A 75 3.55 -17.06 -2.75
CA ALA A 75 3.60 -17.21 -1.31
C ALA A 75 5.03 -17.23 -0.75
N ARG A 76 6.06 -17.24 -1.61
CA ARG A 76 7.43 -16.97 -1.17
C ARG A 76 7.48 -15.54 -0.63
N VAL A 77 7.42 -15.43 0.69
CA VAL A 77 7.93 -14.26 1.40
C VAL A 77 9.34 -14.04 0.85
N PRO A 78 9.71 -12.82 0.40
CA PRO A 78 11.06 -12.56 -0.05
C PRO A 78 12.00 -12.89 1.11
N ASN A 79 12.59 -14.09 1.07
CA ASN A 79 13.68 -14.46 1.94
C ASN A 79 14.73 -13.38 1.69
N LYS A 80 15.10 -12.67 2.77
CA LYS A 80 16.14 -11.65 2.76
C LYS A 80 17.22 -12.06 1.77
N SER A 81 17.33 -11.31 0.67
CA SER A 81 18.39 -11.51 -0.31
C SER A 81 19.69 -11.66 0.46
N GLY A 82 20.32 -12.81 0.34
CA GLY A 82 21.46 -13.19 1.16
C GLY A 82 22.62 -12.23 0.99
N SER A 83 22.75 -11.27 1.91
CA SER A 83 24.05 -10.76 2.29
C SER A 83 24.65 -11.78 3.25
N LYS A 84 25.60 -12.56 2.75
CA LYS A 84 26.47 -13.38 3.58
C LYS A 84 27.39 -12.44 4.37
N THR A 85 26.91 -11.90 5.48
CA THR A 85 27.75 -11.43 6.57
C THR A 85 27.49 -12.31 7.78
N PHE A 86 28.36 -13.31 7.91
CA PHE A 86 28.62 -14.03 9.14
C PHE A 86 28.81 -13.01 10.29
N LEU A 87 28.28 -13.32 11.48
CA LEU A 87 28.37 -12.57 12.74
C LEU A 87 27.35 -11.44 12.99
N LYS A 88 26.09 -11.84 13.24
CA LYS A 88 25.43 -11.63 14.54
C LYS A 88 24.07 -12.29 14.49
N LYS A 89 23.74 -13.05 15.53
CA LYS A 89 22.40 -13.60 15.79
C LYS A 89 21.45 -12.41 15.97
N GLN A 90 20.87 -11.93 14.87
CA GLN A 90 19.81 -10.93 14.88
C GLN A 90 18.51 -11.69 15.13
N GLU A 91 18.12 -11.79 16.39
CA GLU A 91 16.82 -12.33 16.80
C GLU A 91 15.69 -11.57 16.08
N SER A 92 14.97 -12.34 15.26
CA SER A 92 13.59 -12.12 14.82
C SER A 92 13.12 -10.67 14.70
N ASP A 93 13.63 -9.95 13.70
CA ASP A 93 12.84 -8.85 13.12
C ASP A 93 11.62 -9.47 12.43
N SER A 94 10.46 -9.28 13.04
CA SER A 94 9.12 -9.60 12.52
C SER A 94 8.79 -8.71 11.31
N ASN A 95 9.58 -8.87 10.25
CA ASN A 95 9.42 -8.18 8.96
C ASN A 95 8.70 -9.07 7.93
N THR A 96 7.88 -10.02 8.41
CA THR A 96 6.98 -10.79 7.58
C THR A 96 5.71 -9.97 7.31
N MET A 97 5.41 -9.80 6.03
CA MET A 97 4.21 -9.13 5.50
C MET A 97 2.90 -9.69 6.08
N PHE A 98 2.94 -10.93 6.57
CA PHE A 98 1.93 -11.54 7.43
C PHE A 98 2.63 -11.87 8.74
N PRO A 99 2.45 -11.08 9.79
CA PRO A 99 2.99 -11.51 11.06
C PRO A 99 2.15 -12.74 11.44
N GLY A 100 2.78 -13.88 11.68
CA GLY A 100 2.10 -15.12 12.08
C GLY A 100 1.52 -15.02 13.49
N ARG A 101 0.76 -13.96 13.77
CA ARG A 101 0.14 -13.65 15.05
C ARG A 101 -1.22 -14.32 15.08
N ARG A 102 -1.47 -15.06 16.13
CA ARG A 102 -2.78 -15.67 16.41
C ARG A 102 -3.79 -14.61 16.86
N CYS A 103 -3.35 -13.67 17.71
CA CYS A 103 -4.11 -12.51 18.14
C CYS A 103 -3.18 -11.34 18.54
N ASP A 104 -3.77 -10.17 18.78
CA ASP A 104 -3.05 -8.93 19.07
C ASP A 104 -2.63 -8.81 20.53
N VAL A 105 -3.46 -9.29 21.46
CA VAL A 105 -3.29 -9.08 22.90
C VAL A 105 -3.23 -10.41 23.66
N LEU A 106 -2.25 -10.54 24.54
CA LEU A 106 -2.20 -11.60 25.56
C LEU A 106 -2.59 -11.02 26.92
N VAL A 107 -3.65 -11.51 27.52
CA VAL A 107 -4.11 -11.13 28.87
C VAL A 107 -3.54 -12.12 29.88
N ALA A 108 -2.78 -11.63 30.86
CA ALA A 108 -2.09 -12.45 31.85
C ALA A 108 -2.28 -11.92 33.27
N SER A 109 -2.05 -12.76 34.27
CA SER A 109 -1.83 -12.35 35.65
C SER A 109 -0.93 -13.38 36.32
N PHE A 110 -0.18 -12.94 37.35
CA PHE A 110 0.58 -13.86 38.20
C PHE A 110 -0.24 -14.40 39.37
N ASP A 111 -1.50 -13.95 39.48
CA ASP A 111 -2.51 -14.52 40.36
C ASP A 111 -3.56 -15.26 39.52
N ALA A 112 -3.64 -16.57 39.73
CA ALA A 112 -4.55 -17.48 39.05
C ALA A 112 -6.04 -17.14 39.27
N ALA A 113 -6.39 -16.58 40.44
CA ALA A 113 -7.76 -16.19 40.77
C ALA A 113 -8.14 -14.88 40.07
N ILE A 114 -7.23 -13.90 40.02
CA ILE A 114 -7.42 -12.65 39.26
C ILE A 114 -7.55 -12.95 37.77
N LEU A 115 -6.71 -13.85 37.24
CA LEU A 115 -6.77 -14.25 35.83
C LEU A 115 -8.13 -14.87 35.46
N ARG A 116 -8.67 -15.72 36.34
CA ARG A 116 -9.97 -16.39 36.14
C ARG A 116 -11.18 -15.51 36.45
N SER A 117 -10.99 -14.32 37.02
CA SER A 117 -12.06 -13.34 37.30
C SER A 117 -11.89 -12.13 36.38
N THR A 118 -11.14 -11.11 36.82
CA THR A 118 -10.87 -9.88 36.04
C THR A 118 -10.27 -10.16 34.67
N GLY A 119 -9.50 -11.24 34.50
CA GLY A 119 -8.98 -11.63 33.17
C GLY A 119 -10.07 -11.97 32.16
N ILE A 120 -11.18 -12.56 32.60
CA ILE A 120 -12.33 -12.84 31.73
C ILE A 120 -13.04 -11.53 31.37
N GLU A 121 -13.20 -10.62 32.33
CA GLU A 121 -13.80 -9.30 32.10
C GLU A 121 -12.99 -8.47 31.08
N VAL A 122 -11.66 -8.47 31.20
CA VAL A 122 -10.76 -7.82 30.24
C VAL A 122 -10.90 -8.45 28.86
N LEU A 123 -10.97 -9.78 28.78
CA LEU A 123 -11.08 -10.50 27.52
C LEU A 123 -12.41 -10.19 26.81
N GLN A 124 -13.52 -10.19 27.55
CA GLN A 124 -14.83 -9.78 27.06
C GLN A 124 -14.80 -8.33 26.54
N LEU A 125 -14.24 -7.41 27.32
CA LEU A 125 -14.13 -6.00 26.94
C LEU A 125 -13.36 -5.81 25.62
N LEU A 126 -12.28 -6.58 25.41
CA LEU A 126 -11.49 -6.52 24.18
C LEU A 126 -12.28 -7.10 22.99
N TRP A 127 -12.94 -8.24 23.17
CA TRP A 127 -13.73 -8.88 22.12
C TRP A 127 -14.97 -8.06 21.72
N ASP A 128 -15.64 -7.43 22.68
CA ASP A 128 -16.77 -6.52 22.44
C ASP A 128 -16.36 -5.28 21.59
N HIS A 129 -15.06 -5.02 21.48
CA HIS A 129 -14.47 -3.96 20.67
C HIS A 129 -13.69 -4.48 19.45
N ASP A 130 -13.95 -5.72 19.02
CA ASP A 130 -13.31 -6.36 17.86
C ASP A 130 -11.77 -6.47 17.95
N ILE A 131 -11.22 -6.53 19.17
CA ILE A 131 -9.79 -6.68 19.40
C ILE A 131 -9.48 -8.16 19.62
N SER A 132 -8.62 -8.72 18.76
CA SER A 132 -8.20 -10.11 18.91
C SER A 132 -7.34 -10.29 20.17
N ALA A 133 -7.82 -11.10 21.10
CA ALA A 133 -7.17 -11.31 22.38
C ALA A 133 -7.33 -12.76 22.87
N GLU A 134 -6.37 -13.23 23.65
CA GLU A 134 -6.47 -14.51 24.35
C GLU A 134 -5.89 -14.43 25.77
N MET A 135 -6.25 -15.41 26.60
CA MET A 135 -5.81 -15.50 27.98
C MET A 135 -4.57 -16.38 28.10
N ALA A 136 -3.57 -15.92 28.86
CA ALA A 136 -2.35 -16.66 29.12
C ALA A 136 -2.59 -17.90 29.98
N LYS A 137 -1.64 -18.84 29.90
CA LYS A 137 -1.56 -19.92 30.89
C LYS A 137 -1.08 -19.36 32.23
N ASP A 138 -1.44 -20.04 33.32
CA ASP A 138 -0.95 -19.68 34.66
C ASP A 138 0.59 -19.56 34.63
N ALA A 139 1.09 -18.40 35.01
CA ALA A 139 2.52 -18.09 35.05
C ALA A 139 2.87 -17.52 36.42
N ARG A 140 4.09 -17.79 36.91
CA ARG A 140 4.54 -17.34 38.24
C ARG A 140 5.48 -16.14 38.18
N SER A 141 6.01 -15.82 36.99
CA SER A 141 6.88 -14.67 36.78
C SER A 141 6.80 -14.18 35.32
N PRO A 142 7.27 -12.95 35.04
CA PRO A 142 7.37 -12.45 33.68
C PRO A 142 8.21 -13.34 32.75
N GLU A 143 9.28 -13.93 33.27
CA GLU A 143 10.16 -14.84 32.53
C GLU A 143 9.44 -16.14 32.18
N ASP A 144 8.69 -16.72 33.13
CA ASP A 144 7.86 -17.91 32.91
C ASP A 144 6.78 -17.64 31.85
N LEU A 145 6.09 -16.50 31.94
CA LEU A 145 5.10 -16.06 30.96
C LEU A 145 5.69 -15.95 29.55
N LEU A 146 6.82 -15.26 29.40
CA LEU A 146 7.49 -15.10 28.10
C LEU A 146 8.01 -16.43 27.55
N SER A 147 8.43 -17.35 28.41
CA SER A 147 8.91 -18.67 28.00
C SER A 147 7.79 -19.56 27.43
N LYS A 148 6.59 -19.50 28.03
CA LYS A 148 5.40 -20.25 27.60
C LYS A 148 4.83 -19.76 26.28
N HIS A 149 5.07 -18.49 25.95
CA HIS A 149 4.53 -17.80 24.80
C HIS A 149 5.64 -17.36 23.82
N ARG A 150 6.77 -18.06 23.80
CA ARG A 150 7.99 -17.64 23.07
C ARG A 150 7.82 -17.60 21.56
N ASP A 151 7.07 -18.55 21.00
CA ASP A 151 6.86 -18.68 19.55
C ASP A 151 5.64 -17.86 19.08
N GLU A 152 4.94 -17.22 20.00
CA GLU A 152 3.74 -16.43 19.72
C GLU A 152 4.08 -14.95 19.64
N ASN A 153 3.58 -14.31 18.60
CA ASN A 153 3.85 -12.90 18.32
C ASN A 153 2.65 -12.07 18.71
N TYR A 154 2.65 -11.51 19.92
CA TYR A 154 1.65 -10.54 20.36
C TYR A 154 2.07 -9.11 20.02
N SER A 155 1.10 -8.21 19.88
CA SER A 155 1.34 -6.76 19.80
C SER A 155 1.50 -6.17 21.20
N TRP A 156 0.66 -6.61 22.15
CA TRP A 156 0.68 -6.21 23.55
C TRP A 156 0.49 -7.39 24.50
N ILE A 157 1.12 -7.31 25.67
CA ILE A 157 0.84 -8.18 26.81
C ILE A 157 0.25 -7.30 27.91
N ILE A 158 -0.93 -7.64 28.40
CA ILE A 158 -1.62 -6.95 29.49
C ILE A 158 -1.54 -7.83 30.72
N VAL A 159 -0.77 -7.42 31.73
CA VAL A 159 -0.65 -8.11 33.01
C VAL A 159 -1.56 -7.45 34.04
N ILE A 160 -2.56 -8.17 34.53
CA ILE A 160 -3.49 -7.72 35.55
C ILE A 160 -2.83 -7.88 36.92
N LYS A 161 -2.74 -6.77 37.63
CA LYS A 161 -2.29 -6.64 39.01
C LYS A 161 -3.51 -6.56 39.95
N PRO A 162 -3.31 -6.67 41.28
CA PRO A 162 -4.34 -6.35 42.26
C PRO A 162 -5.00 -4.97 42.04
N GLU A 163 -6.18 -4.78 42.63
CA GLU A 163 -7.00 -3.57 42.50
C GLU A 163 -7.36 -3.18 41.04
N ALA A 164 -7.45 -4.15 40.13
CA ALA A 164 -7.78 -3.94 38.71
C ALA A 164 -6.83 -2.96 37.98
N MET A 165 -5.57 -2.92 38.43
CA MET A 165 -4.50 -2.23 37.72
C MET A 165 -3.93 -3.10 36.61
N LEU A 166 -3.70 -2.51 35.44
CA LEU A 166 -3.18 -3.18 34.26
C LEU A 166 -1.78 -2.67 33.96
N LYS A 167 -0.83 -3.59 33.82
CA LYS A 167 0.49 -3.31 33.28
C LYS A 167 0.54 -3.72 31.82
N ILE A 168 0.67 -2.76 30.91
CA ILE A 168 0.68 -3.00 29.47
C ILE A 168 2.10 -2.93 28.94
N LYS A 169 2.55 -4.03 28.32
CA LYS A 169 3.85 -4.16 27.66
C LYS A 169 3.67 -4.19 26.15
N THR A 170 4.32 -3.26 25.45
CA THR A 170 4.33 -3.22 23.99
C THR A 170 5.43 -4.13 23.44
N MET A 171 5.07 -5.14 22.66
CA MET A 171 6.03 -6.14 22.18
C MET A 171 6.70 -5.74 20.85
N SER A 172 6.05 -4.88 20.06
CA SER A 172 6.57 -4.43 18.76
C SER A 172 7.68 -3.37 18.86
N ARG A 173 7.85 -2.74 20.03
CA ARG A 173 8.73 -1.59 20.27
C ARG A 173 9.45 -1.76 21.60
N LYS A 174 10.78 -1.94 21.58
CA LYS A 174 11.60 -2.06 22.80
C LYS A 174 11.88 -0.69 23.46
N ASP A 175 11.64 0.39 22.73
CA ASP A 175 11.80 1.78 23.14
C ASP A 175 10.59 2.35 23.90
N VAL A 176 9.43 1.68 23.82
CA VAL A 176 8.22 2.06 24.56
C VAL A 176 8.27 1.42 25.95
N GLN A 177 8.16 2.25 26.98
CA GLN A 177 8.10 1.79 28.36
C GLN A 177 6.76 1.12 28.66
N ASP A 178 6.78 0.19 29.61
CA ASP A 178 5.56 -0.41 30.14
C ASP A 178 4.70 0.68 30.80
N VAL A 179 3.39 0.63 30.57
CA VAL A 179 2.44 1.60 31.12
C VAL A 179 1.56 0.91 32.15
N ASP A 180 1.35 1.55 33.30
CA ASP A 180 0.41 1.11 34.31
C ASP A 180 -0.86 1.99 34.26
N ILE A 181 -2.03 1.38 34.02
CA ILE A 181 -3.32 2.08 33.95
C ILE A 181 -4.42 1.29 34.67
N PRO A 182 -5.47 1.95 35.19
CA PRO A 182 -6.67 1.26 35.67
C PRO A 182 -7.43 0.59 34.53
N LEU A 183 -8.14 -0.51 34.82
CA LEU A 183 -8.98 -1.23 33.85
C LEU A 183 -9.92 -0.31 33.05
N GLY A 184 -10.56 0.66 33.71
CA GLY A 184 -11.49 1.60 33.07
C GLY A 184 -10.85 2.49 31.99
N GLN A 185 -9.51 2.63 31.98
CA GLN A 185 -8.78 3.41 30.97
C GLN A 185 -8.21 2.55 29.83
N LEU A 186 -8.41 1.23 29.86
CA LEU A 186 -7.83 0.31 28.88
C LEU A 186 -8.17 0.69 27.45
N MET A 187 -9.45 0.89 27.15
CA MET A 187 -9.89 1.20 25.79
C MET A 187 -9.46 2.59 25.31
N ALA A 188 -9.38 3.55 26.24
CA ALA A 188 -8.89 4.90 25.93
C ALA A 188 -7.40 4.88 25.53
N TRP A 189 -6.62 4.01 26.17
CA TRP A 189 -5.21 3.82 25.85
C TRP A 189 -4.98 2.98 24.58
N LEU A 190 -5.74 1.90 24.40
CA LEU A 190 -5.46 0.91 23.34
C LEU A 190 -5.93 1.35 21.95
N ARG A 191 -7.02 2.11 21.84
CA ARG A 191 -7.55 2.62 20.54
C ARG A 191 -6.53 3.45 19.73
N PRO A 192 -5.85 4.46 20.29
CA PRO A 192 -4.85 5.21 19.54
C PRO A 192 -3.65 4.34 19.14
N GLU A 193 -3.22 3.41 20.00
CA GLU A 193 -2.13 2.48 19.72
C GLU A 193 -2.45 1.52 18.56
N LEU A 194 -3.69 1.01 18.50
CA LEU A 194 -4.19 0.20 17.38
C LEU A 194 -4.16 0.99 16.07
N LYS A 195 -4.64 2.24 16.07
CA LYS A 195 -4.62 3.11 14.89
C LYS A 195 -3.19 3.43 14.43
N GLU A 196 -2.27 3.68 15.36
CA GLU A 196 -0.85 3.89 15.04
C GLU A 196 -0.21 2.60 14.49
N ARG A 197 -0.57 1.43 15.02
CA ARG A 197 -0.11 0.13 14.51
C ARG A 197 -0.60 -0.11 13.09
N ASP A 198 -1.89 0.07 12.82
CA ASP A 198 -2.50 -0.17 11.51
C ASP A 198 -1.97 0.80 10.45
N SER A 199 -1.82 2.07 10.78
CA SER A 199 -1.21 3.06 9.86
C SER A 199 0.22 2.69 9.49
N ARG A 200 1.03 2.18 10.44
CA ARG A 200 2.37 1.66 10.17
C ARG A 200 2.37 0.38 9.35
N ALA A 201 1.45 -0.54 9.62
CA ALA A 201 1.29 -1.76 8.83
C ALA A 201 0.93 -1.42 7.37
N LEU A 202 0.02 -0.48 7.17
CA LEU A 202 -0.37 0.01 5.84
C LEU A 202 0.79 0.72 5.13
N ALA A 203 1.58 1.52 5.86
CA ALA A 203 2.78 2.15 5.34
C ALA A 203 3.84 1.12 4.92
N LYS A 204 4.04 0.04 5.68
CA LYS A 204 4.91 -1.07 5.31
C LYS A 204 4.39 -1.86 4.11
N LEU A 205 3.07 -2.04 4.00
CA LEU A 205 2.46 -2.67 2.82
C LEU A 205 2.74 -1.83 1.57
N ARG A 206 2.53 -0.51 1.64
CA ARG A 206 2.84 0.43 0.54
C ARG A 206 4.34 0.51 0.24
N GLY A 207 5.21 0.42 1.27
CA GLY A 207 6.66 0.40 1.14
C GLY A 207 7.22 -0.90 0.55
N ASN A 208 6.58 -2.04 0.81
CA ASN A 208 6.95 -3.34 0.22
C ASN A 208 6.42 -3.51 -1.21
N VAL A 209 5.35 -2.83 -1.60
CA VAL A 209 4.87 -2.81 -3.00
C VAL A 209 5.88 -2.05 -3.90
N SER A 210 6.64 -1.10 -3.36
CA SER A 210 7.74 -0.40 -4.06
C SER A 210 9.05 -1.20 -4.21
N HIS A 211 9.12 -2.47 -3.78
CA HIS A 211 10.25 -3.37 -4.08
C HIS A 211 9.85 -4.61 -4.90
N GLY A 212 8.63 -4.64 -5.44
CA GLY A 212 8.10 -5.73 -6.25
C GLY A 212 7.82 -5.42 -7.73
N SER A 213 8.00 -4.17 -8.16
CA SER A 213 7.57 -3.70 -9.49
C SER A 213 8.74 -3.21 -10.34
N GLU A 214 9.55 -4.14 -10.85
CA GLU A 214 10.26 -3.88 -12.12
C GLU A 214 9.30 -4.25 -13.25
N SER A 215 8.47 -3.29 -13.65
CA SER A 215 7.72 -3.32 -14.90
C SER A 215 8.53 -2.57 -15.96
N SER A 216 8.94 -3.31 -16.99
CA SER A 216 9.62 -2.74 -18.15
C SER A 216 8.61 -2.15 -19.13
N GLY A 217 8.76 -0.84 -19.39
CA GLY A 217 8.44 -0.22 -20.67
C GLY A 217 7.07 0.44 -20.78
N THR A 218 6.94 1.69 -20.33
CA THR A 218 7.01 2.85 -21.23
C THR A 218 7.43 4.06 -20.39
N HIS A 219 8.62 4.60 -20.68
CA HIS A 219 9.19 5.86 -20.20
C HIS A 219 8.57 6.52 -18.95
N ASN A 220 9.06 6.16 -17.76
CA ASN A 220 9.60 7.20 -16.89
C ASN A 220 10.71 6.59 -16.02
N SER A 221 11.82 7.31 -15.95
CA SER A 221 13.04 6.91 -15.27
C SER A 221 12.85 6.87 -13.76
N ASP A 222 12.38 5.77 -13.20
CA ASP A 222 12.57 5.47 -11.78
C ASP A 222 13.88 4.70 -11.63
N ARG A 223 14.97 5.40 -11.94
CA ARG A 223 16.16 5.21 -11.13
C ARG A 223 15.67 5.47 -9.71
N ASN A 224 16.08 4.63 -8.76
CA ASN A 224 16.29 5.07 -7.39
C ASN A 224 17.35 6.20 -7.43
N GLN A 225 16.99 7.34 -8.02
CA GLN A 225 17.66 8.60 -7.82
C GLN A 225 17.22 8.96 -6.42
N ASP A 226 18.02 8.53 -5.45
CA ASP A 226 18.11 9.28 -4.22
C ASP A 226 18.13 10.75 -4.63
N GLN A 227 17.02 11.47 -4.39
CA GLN A 227 16.92 12.87 -4.78
C GLN A 227 18.14 13.56 -4.18
N ASP A 228 18.87 14.35 -4.99
CA ASP A 228 20.08 15.03 -4.52
C ASP A 228 19.69 16.11 -3.51
N VAL A 229 19.70 15.75 -2.23
CA VAL A 229 19.34 16.67 -1.14
C VAL A 229 20.56 17.49 -0.74
N LYS A 230 20.58 18.74 -1.19
CA LYS A 230 21.55 19.75 -0.75
C LYS A 230 21.07 20.44 0.52
N VAL A 231 21.73 20.14 1.64
CA VAL A 231 21.44 20.78 2.93
C VAL A 231 22.29 22.03 3.10
N LEU A 232 21.61 23.18 3.16
CA LEU A 232 22.16 24.49 3.52
C LEU A 232 21.76 24.84 4.96
N VAL A 233 22.67 25.41 5.74
CA VAL A 233 22.44 25.79 7.13
C VAL A 233 22.70 27.28 7.27
N ALA A 234 21.78 28.01 7.90
CA ALA A 234 21.97 29.41 8.20
C ALA A 234 23.13 29.58 9.21
N GLY A 235 24.02 30.56 9.00
CA GLY A 235 25.24 30.79 9.81
C GLY A 235 25.00 31.16 11.28
N THR A 236 23.75 31.17 11.74
CA THR A 236 23.37 31.37 13.14
C THR A 236 23.42 30.05 13.90
N LYS A 237 24.20 30.00 14.98
CA LYS A 237 24.46 28.86 15.90
C LYS A 237 23.33 27.81 15.96
N SER A 238 23.31 26.89 14.99
CA SER A 238 22.33 25.82 14.93
C SER A 238 22.84 24.64 15.76
N LYS A 239 21.93 24.04 16.53
CA LYS A 239 22.18 22.83 17.33
C LYS A 239 22.71 21.74 16.38
N LYS A 240 23.77 21.01 16.79
CA LYS A 240 24.32 19.90 15.98
C LYS A 240 23.17 18.97 15.58
N PHE A 241 22.97 18.76 14.28
CA PHE A 241 21.92 17.90 13.75
C PHE A 241 22.51 16.79 12.90
N ASN A 242 21.76 15.70 12.76
CA ASN A 242 22.15 14.58 11.93
C ASN A 242 21.79 14.87 10.46
N ARG A 243 22.80 15.13 9.63
CA ARG A 243 22.62 15.41 8.19
C ARG A 243 21.89 14.28 7.47
N ARG A 244 22.13 13.02 7.85
CA ARG A 244 21.47 11.87 7.22
C ARG A 244 19.97 11.87 7.50
N THR A 245 19.57 12.13 8.74
CA THR A 245 18.16 12.26 9.11
C THR A 245 17.46 13.41 8.37
N VAL A 246 18.16 14.53 8.13
CA VAL A 246 17.61 15.64 7.34
C VAL A 246 17.39 15.24 5.88
N VAL A 247 18.33 14.50 5.29
CA VAL A 247 18.21 13.97 3.93
C VAL A 247 17.02 13.02 3.83
N ASP A 248 16.93 12.04 4.73
CA ASP A 248 15.86 11.05 4.74
C ASP A 248 14.49 11.73 4.91
N GLN A 249 14.38 12.69 5.84
CA GLN A 249 13.14 13.44 6.07
C GLN A 249 12.75 14.31 4.88
N ALA A 250 13.73 14.92 4.20
CA ALA A 250 13.48 15.74 3.01
C ALA A 250 12.91 14.89 1.86
N GLN A 251 13.47 13.69 1.63
CA GLN A 251 13.00 12.76 0.61
C GLN A 251 11.59 12.25 0.91
N VAL A 252 11.30 11.90 2.17
CA VAL A 252 9.95 11.49 2.61
C VAL A 252 8.96 12.64 2.42
N SER A 253 9.34 13.86 2.80
CA SER A 253 8.48 15.04 2.65
C SER A 253 8.18 15.36 1.18
N ALA A 254 9.20 15.33 0.31
CA ALA A 254 9.04 15.54 -1.13
C ALA A 254 8.13 14.48 -1.77
N SER A 255 8.29 13.22 -1.35
CA SER A 255 7.43 12.11 -1.82
C SER A 255 5.97 12.29 -1.37
N ASN A 256 5.75 12.70 -0.12
CA ASN A 256 4.40 12.97 0.38
C ASN A 256 3.75 14.16 -0.31
N LEU A 257 4.54 15.21 -0.59
CA LEU A 257 4.08 16.34 -1.39
C LEU A 257 3.67 15.87 -2.80
N MET A 258 4.51 15.10 -3.50
CA MET A 258 4.14 14.59 -4.82
C MET A 258 2.88 13.71 -4.79
N ARG A 259 2.63 12.99 -3.68
CA ARG A 259 1.38 12.23 -3.50
C ARG A 259 0.16 13.12 -3.33
N SER A 260 0.26 14.28 -2.67
CA SER A 260 -0.89 15.19 -2.50
C SER A 260 -1.37 15.77 -3.83
N TYR A 261 -0.49 15.82 -4.84
CA TYR A 261 -0.87 16.21 -6.20
C TYR A 261 -1.88 15.22 -6.80
N LEU A 262 -1.88 13.95 -6.39
CA LEU A 262 -2.81 12.93 -6.91
C LEU A 262 -4.25 13.10 -6.40
N ASP A 263 -4.45 13.87 -5.34
CA ASP A 263 -5.78 14.11 -4.76
C ASP A 263 -6.53 15.26 -5.47
N GLY A 264 -5.86 15.98 -6.39
CA GLY A 264 -6.43 17.08 -7.15
C GLY A 264 -7.34 16.63 -8.31
N PRO A 265 -8.41 17.37 -8.64
CA PRO A 265 -9.23 17.08 -9.80
C PRO A 265 -8.47 17.32 -11.11
N ILE A 266 -8.89 16.59 -12.16
CA ILE A 266 -8.32 16.69 -13.51
C ILE A 266 -9.43 17.10 -14.49
N LEU A 267 -9.23 18.22 -15.19
CA LEU A 267 -10.10 18.70 -16.25
C LEU A 267 -9.60 18.16 -17.58
N ALA A 268 -10.31 17.18 -18.14
CA ALA A 268 -9.98 16.63 -19.45
C ALA A 268 -10.60 17.50 -20.56
N ILE A 269 -9.76 18.04 -21.44
CA ILE A 269 -10.14 19.02 -22.46
C ILE A 269 -9.63 18.62 -23.84
N GLU A 270 -10.29 19.11 -24.89
CA GLU A 270 -9.82 18.99 -26.27
C GLU A 270 -9.43 20.37 -26.78
N THR A 271 -8.14 20.57 -27.04
CA THR A 271 -7.67 21.84 -27.60
C THR A 271 -6.36 21.68 -28.37
N THR A 272 -5.90 22.75 -29.01
CA THR A 272 -4.61 22.81 -29.69
C THR A 272 -3.46 23.02 -28.69
N ASP A 273 -2.25 22.58 -29.04
CA ASP A 273 -1.08 22.80 -28.18
C ASP A 273 -0.78 24.29 -27.96
N GLN A 274 -1.10 25.15 -28.93
CA GLN A 274 -0.99 26.60 -28.80
C GLN A 274 -1.84 27.13 -27.63
N VAL A 275 -3.09 26.66 -27.49
CA VAL A 275 -3.95 27.04 -26.38
C VAL A 275 -3.44 26.46 -25.06
N MET A 276 -2.90 25.23 -25.06
CA MET A 276 -2.28 24.65 -23.87
C MET A 276 -1.07 25.43 -23.38
N ASP A 277 -0.24 25.94 -24.29
CA ASP A 277 0.91 26.77 -23.95
C ASP A 277 0.47 28.13 -23.37
N LEU A 278 -0.57 28.73 -23.94
CA LEU A 278 -1.18 29.95 -23.39
C LEU A 278 -1.74 29.73 -21.99
N LEU A 279 -2.44 28.61 -21.76
CA LEU A 279 -2.97 28.25 -20.44
C LEU A 279 -1.84 28.08 -19.41
N ARG A 280 -0.69 27.50 -19.79
CA ARG A 280 0.45 27.31 -18.88
C ARG A 280 0.99 28.62 -18.29
N GLU A 281 0.86 29.72 -19.02
CA GLU A 281 1.31 31.05 -18.59
C GLU A 281 0.26 31.80 -17.73
N THR A 282 -0.93 31.22 -17.53
CA THR A 282 -1.98 31.84 -16.71
C THR A 282 -1.85 31.50 -15.23
N ARG A 283 -2.35 32.40 -14.38
CA ARG A 283 -2.50 32.19 -12.95
C ARG A 283 -3.90 32.58 -12.53
N LEU A 284 -4.52 31.78 -11.67
CA LEU A 284 -5.89 32.03 -11.18
C LEU A 284 -6.01 33.32 -10.36
N SER A 285 -4.94 33.79 -9.72
CA SER A 285 -4.91 35.09 -9.04
C SER A 285 -4.78 36.29 -10.00
N GLU A 286 -4.30 36.08 -11.21
CA GLU A 286 -3.99 37.16 -12.15
C GLU A 286 -5.05 37.23 -13.26
N HIS A 287 -6.14 37.97 -13.00
CA HIS A 287 -7.25 38.10 -13.95
C HIS A 287 -6.83 38.62 -15.34
N GLU A 288 -5.79 39.46 -15.42
CA GLU A 288 -5.26 39.96 -16.70
C GLU A 288 -4.60 38.85 -17.54
N SER A 289 -4.04 37.81 -16.92
CA SER A 289 -3.44 36.67 -17.63
C SER A 289 -4.50 35.91 -18.44
N TRP A 290 -5.66 35.64 -17.84
CA TRP A 290 -6.79 34.98 -18.51
C TRP A 290 -7.43 35.83 -19.61
N LYS A 291 -7.53 37.15 -19.42
CA LYS A 291 -7.99 38.07 -20.48
C LYS A 291 -7.04 38.08 -21.68
N SER A 292 -5.73 38.00 -21.45
CA SER A 292 -4.74 37.91 -22.52
C SER A 292 -4.93 36.63 -23.36
N VAL A 293 -5.16 35.49 -22.70
CA VAL A 293 -5.46 34.22 -23.38
C VAL A 293 -6.76 34.32 -24.17
N GLU A 294 -7.83 34.89 -23.60
CA GLU A 294 -9.07 35.12 -24.34
C GLU A 294 -8.84 35.97 -25.60
N HIS A 295 -8.00 36.99 -25.56
CA HIS A 295 -7.70 37.82 -26.74
C HIS A 295 -6.82 37.12 -27.78
N ALA A 296 -6.00 36.15 -27.36
CA ALA A 296 -5.09 35.42 -28.23
C ALA A 296 -5.75 34.26 -29.01
N VAL A 297 -6.94 33.81 -28.60
CA VAL A 297 -7.65 32.69 -29.23
C VAL A 297 -8.78 33.14 -30.17
N THR A 298 -9.25 32.23 -31.03
CA THR A 298 -10.36 32.49 -31.96
C THR A 298 -11.67 32.76 -31.22
N MET A 299 -12.64 33.42 -31.87
CA MET A 299 -13.95 33.72 -31.24
C MET A 299 -14.71 32.46 -30.78
N THR A 300 -14.52 31.33 -31.46
CA THR A 300 -15.08 30.02 -31.07
C THR A 300 -14.40 29.46 -29.82
N GLU A 301 -13.09 29.61 -29.71
CA GLU A 301 -12.31 29.14 -28.55
C GLU A 301 -12.48 30.04 -27.33
N LYS A 302 -12.79 31.33 -27.50
CA LYS A 302 -13.04 32.25 -26.37
C LYS A 302 -14.11 31.75 -25.41
N LYS A 303 -15.21 31.23 -25.94
CA LYS A 303 -16.29 30.66 -25.09
C LYS A 303 -15.77 29.46 -24.31
N TYR A 304 -14.97 28.62 -24.95
CA TYR A 304 -14.37 27.44 -24.33
C TYR A 304 -13.39 27.82 -23.21
N VAL A 305 -12.47 28.76 -23.47
CA VAL A 305 -11.51 29.26 -22.46
C VAL A 305 -12.22 29.85 -21.24
N ARG A 306 -13.33 30.57 -21.44
CA ARG A 306 -14.15 31.09 -20.33
C ARG A 306 -14.76 29.99 -19.47
N GLU A 307 -15.22 28.92 -20.10
CA GLU A 307 -15.78 27.75 -19.40
C GLU A 307 -14.68 27.03 -18.58
N LEU A 308 -13.47 26.90 -19.14
CA LEU A 308 -12.31 26.37 -18.41
C LEU A 308 -11.97 27.23 -17.20
N HIS A 309 -11.93 28.55 -17.37
CA HIS A 309 -11.64 29.48 -16.29
C HIS A 309 -12.68 29.39 -15.17
N ALA A 310 -13.97 29.40 -15.51
CA ALA A 310 -15.06 29.26 -14.55
C ALA A 310 -15.03 27.91 -13.79
N GLN A 311 -14.63 26.84 -14.47
CA GLN A 311 -14.49 25.52 -13.84
C GLN A 311 -13.35 25.50 -12.82
N LEU A 312 -12.22 26.14 -13.12
CA LEU A 312 -11.11 26.28 -12.18
C LEU A 312 -11.49 27.16 -10.98
N ASP A 313 -12.22 28.26 -11.20
CA ASP A 313 -12.74 29.11 -10.11
C ASP A 313 -13.68 28.33 -9.19
N THR A 314 -14.53 27.46 -9.75
CA THR A 314 -15.41 26.59 -8.97
C THR A 314 -14.60 25.66 -8.05
N TRP A 315 -13.49 25.11 -8.56
CA TRP A 315 -12.59 24.28 -7.75
C TRP A 315 -11.83 25.08 -6.70
N ARG A 316 -11.40 26.30 -7.02
CA ARG A 316 -10.82 27.24 -6.06
C ARG A 316 -11.77 27.51 -4.90
N SER A 317 -13.02 27.89 -5.18
CA SER A 317 -14.01 28.12 -4.12
C SER A 317 -14.27 26.87 -3.29
N THR A 318 -14.27 25.68 -3.92
CA THR A 318 -14.42 24.40 -3.19
C THR A 318 -13.23 24.15 -2.26
N TYR A 319 -12.01 24.45 -2.71
CA TYR A 319 -10.81 24.39 -1.87
C TYR A 319 -10.88 25.38 -0.71
N GLU A 320 -11.26 26.64 -0.94
CA GLU A 320 -11.36 27.67 0.11
C GLU A 320 -12.39 27.31 1.18
N MET A 321 -13.51 26.67 0.81
CA MET A 321 -14.56 26.27 1.75
C MET A 321 -14.28 24.97 2.50
N LYS A 322 -13.68 23.97 1.83
CA LYS A 322 -13.59 22.59 2.35
C LYS A 322 -12.16 22.11 2.62
N ASN A 323 -11.15 22.87 2.19
CA ASN A 323 -9.72 22.56 2.34
C ASN A 323 -9.34 21.14 1.87
N ILE A 324 -9.93 20.67 0.76
CA ILE A 324 -9.78 19.29 0.27
C ILE A 324 -8.46 19.10 -0.49
N SER A 325 -8.26 19.84 -1.59
CA SER A 325 -7.02 19.81 -2.36
C SER A 325 -6.77 21.16 -3.01
N LYS A 326 -5.53 21.64 -2.91
CA LYS A 326 -5.06 22.86 -3.58
C LYS A 326 -4.51 22.61 -4.98
N HIS A 327 -4.46 21.35 -5.39
CA HIS A 327 -3.87 20.94 -6.67
C HIS A 327 -4.97 20.69 -7.68
N ALA A 328 -4.82 21.16 -8.91
CA ALA A 328 -5.69 20.83 -10.03
C ALA A 328 -4.88 20.64 -11.31
N PHE A 329 -5.43 19.90 -12.27
CA PHE A 329 -4.77 19.64 -13.54
C PHE A 329 -5.71 19.88 -14.71
N ILE A 330 -5.15 20.34 -15.82
CA ILE A 330 -5.79 20.34 -17.13
C ILE A 330 -5.07 19.32 -18.00
N TYR A 331 -5.80 18.36 -18.53
CA TYR A 331 -5.29 17.29 -19.38
C TYR A 331 -5.86 17.42 -20.79
N ASN A 332 -5.01 17.58 -21.79
CA ASN A 332 -5.42 17.55 -23.18
C ASN A 332 -5.46 16.10 -23.68
N PHE A 333 -6.65 15.54 -23.88
CA PHE A 333 -6.78 14.15 -24.33
C PHE A 333 -6.46 13.95 -25.82
N ARG A 334 -6.22 15.03 -26.58
CA ARG A 334 -5.75 14.95 -27.98
C ARG A 334 -4.24 14.77 -28.06
N THR A 335 -3.47 15.48 -27.23
CA THR A 335 -2.00 15.51 -27.32
C THR A 335 -1.29 14.86 -26.13
N GLY A 336 -2.03 14.55 -25.06
CA GLY A 336 -1.51 13.96 -23.84
C GLY A 336 -0.84 14.97 -22.90
N THR A 337 -0.83 16.25 -23.25
CA THR A 337 -0.24 17.33 -22.44
C THR A 337 -1.02 17.55 -21.15
N CYS A 338 -0.32 17.77 -20.05
CA CYS A 338 -0.89 18.09 -18.75
C CYS A 338 -0.32 19.40 -18.20
N VAL A 339 -1.19 20.26 -17.66
CA VAL A 339 -0.83 21.53 -17.04
C VAL A 339 -1.33 21.52 -15.59
N TYR A 340 -0.45 21.89 -14.66
CA TYR A 340 -0.75 22.00 -13.23
C TYR A 340 -1.25 23.41 -12.89
N TYR A 341 -2.28 23.48 -12.05
CA TYR A 341 -2.77 24.71 -11.43
C TYR A 341 -2.77 24.58 -9.91
N ASP A 342 -2.25 25.60 -9.24
CA ASP A 342 -2.38 25.77 -7.80
C ASP A 342 -3.64 26.60 -7.51
N LEU A 343 -4.64 25.98 -6.88
CA LEU A 343 -5.91 26.60 -6.51
C LEU A 343 -5.77 27.56 -5.31
N SER A 344 -4.63 27.54 -4.62
CA SER A 344 -4.33 28.49 -3.53
C SER A 344 -3.66 29.79 -4.01
N ALA A 345 -3.25 29.84 -5.28
CA ALA A 345 -2.42 30.90 -5.83
C ALA A 345 -3.18 32.16 -6.26
#